data_AF-A0A918KWK8-F1
#
_entry.id   AF-A0A918KWK8-F1
#
_cell.length_a   1.000
_cell.length_b   1.000
_cell.length_c   1.000
_cell.angle_alpha   90.00
_cell.angle_beta   90.00
_cell.angle_gamma   90.00
#
_symmetry.space_group_name_H-M   'P 1'
#
loop_
_entity.id
_entity.type
_entity.pdbx_description
1 polymer ?
#
loop_
_entity_poly.entity_id
_entity_poly.type
_entity_poly.pdbx_seq_one_letter_code
_entity_poly.pdbx_strand_id
1 'polypeptide(L)'
;MAPLRAQQLSLTESQWRRTVLLALPLAALAFILGMLLDGPSGQSTPFDQLMYPAMTVGILLLEVLLWRLPAVTNLLLSTLVISMSFFFLGKLIYILDLMPGTFSVQAEMTETLFWVPVLYVLSFFVPDMRLARPIAALFFSSVLLVSVLYVLQHGMNRPFAGVVFALAELNLANLTLLSLANTFLSFKDRLVRSEAQAETLQQLAYSDLLIRN
;
A
#
# COMPACT_ATOMS: atom_id res chain seq x y z
N MET A 1 -25.74 23.12 -9.01
CA MET A 1 -25.27 21.76 -8.64
C MET A 1 -23.74 21.57 -8.63
N ALA A 2 -22.93 22.38 -9.32
CA ALA A 2 -21.46 22.32 -9.25
C ALA A 2 -20.79 22.64 -7.87
N PRO A 3 -21.30 23.54 -7.01
CA PRO A 3 -20.57 23.95 -5.80
C PRO A 3 -20.59 22.88 -4.69
N LEU A 4 -21.67 22.10 -4.59
CA LEU A 4 -21.82 21.03 -3.58
C LEU A 4 -20.81 19.89 -3.78
N ARG A 5 -20.50 19.56 -5.04
CA ARG A 5 -19.55 18.49 -5.40
C ARG A 5 -18.11 18.88 -5.09
N ALA A 6 -17.73 20.14 -5.34
CA ALA A 6 -16.41 20.67 -4.98
C ALA A 6 -16.20 20.71 -3.46
N GLN A 7 -17.24 21.05 -2.71
CA GLN A 7 -17.20 21.09 -1.25
C GLN A 7 -17.07 19.67 -0.65
N GLN A 8 -17.81 18.69 -1.16
CA GLN A 8 -17.68 17.28 -0.72
C GLN A 8 -16.29 16.70 -1.02
N LEU A 9 -15.72 16.97 -2.20
CA LEU A 9 -14.37 16.53 -2.55
C LEU A 9 -13.33 17.11 -1.58
N SER A 10 -13.43 18.41 -1.26
CA SER A 10 -12.50 19.08 -0.33
C SER A 10 -12.55 18.53 1.11
N LEU A 11 -13.74 18.13 1.59
CA LEU A 11 -13.93 17.55 2.91
C LEU A 11 -13.33 16.14 2.99
N THR A 12 -13.52 15.35 1.93
CA THR A 12 -13.01 13.99 1.84
C THR A 12 -11.47 13.99 1.76
N GLU A 13 -10.90 14.87 0.93
CA GLU A 13 -9.44 15.04 0.80
C GLU A 13 -8.79 15.48 2.14
N SER A 14 -9.46 16.37 2.88
CA SER A 14 -9.01 16.81 4.21
C SER A 14 -9.02 15.69 5.25
N GLN A 15 -10.02 14.81 5.23
CA GLN A 15 -10.09 13.65 6.14
C GLN A 15 -8.99 12.62 5.83
N TRP A 16 -8.78 12.28 4.57
CA TRP A 16 -7.71 11.34 4.19
C TRP A 16 -6.32 11.84 4.51
N ARG A 17 -6.05 13.14 4.27
CA ARG A 17 -4.77 13.75 4.63
C ARG A 17 -4.48 13.60 6.13
N ARG A 18 -5.48 13.81 6.99
CA ARG A 18 -5.33 13.62 8.44
C ARG A 18 -5.02 12.18 8.81
N THR A 19 -5.73 11.22 8.22
CA THR A 19 -5.49 9.79 8.46
C THR A 19 -4.07 9.40 8.05
N VAL A 20 -3.59 9.87 6.90
CA VAL A 20 -2.21 9.57 6.47
C VAL A 20 -1.18 10.25 7.36
N LEU A 21 -1.37 11.51 7.73
CA LEU A 21 -0.48 12.21 8.67
C LEU A 21 -0.37 11.51 10.03
N LEU A 22 -1.42 10.81 10.47
CA LEU A 22 -1.37 10.00 11.68
C LEU A 22 -0.68 8.64 11.47
N ALA A 23 -0.70 8.09 10.26
CA ALA A 23 -0.12 6.80 9.94
C ALA A 23 1.38 6.85 9.58
N LEU A 24 1.83 7.92 8.90
CA LEU A 24 3.24 8.10 8.52
C LEU A 24 4.24 8.01 9.68
N PRO A 25 4.00 8.62 10.87
CA PRO A 25 4.95 8.49 11.97
C PRO A 25 5.06 7.04 12.48
N LEU A 26 3.99 6.24 12.38
CA LEU A 26 4.05 4.81 12.71
C LEU A 26 4.89 4.04 11.68
N ALA A 27 4.81 4.41 10.40
CA ALA A 27 5.65 3.83 9.36
C ALA A 27 7.13 4.22 9.58
N ALA A 28 7.42 5.49 9.89
CA ALA A 28 8.78 5.93 10.23
C ALA A 28 9.31 5.20 11.47
N LEU A 29 8.48 5.02 12.50
CA LEU A 29 8.83 4.25 13.69
C LEU A 29 9.23 2.82 13.34
N ALA A 30 8.53 2.15 12.42
CA ALA A 30 8.89 0.80 12.01
C ALA A 30 10.31 0.72 11.43
N PHE A 31 10.70 1.67 10.57
CA PHE A 31 12.07 1.74 10.03
C PHE A 31 13.12 2.13 11.08
N ILE A 32 12.77 3.00 12.03
CA ILE A 32 13.64 3.33 13.16
C ILE A 32 13.87 2.10 14.04
N LEU A 33 12.81 1.35 14.34
CA LEU A 33 12.91 0.10 15.09
C LEU A 33 13.75 -0.93 14.34
N GLY A 34 13.57 -1.06 13.02
CA GLY A 34 14.46 -1.83 12.17
C GLY A 34 15.91 -1.40 12.36
N MET A 35 16.23 -0.12 12.17
CA MET A 35 17.61 0.39 12.32
C MET A 35 18.23 0.10 13.70
N LEU A 36 17.44 0.17 14.78
CA LEU A 36 17.93 -0.04 16.14
C LEU A 36 18.04 -1.51 16.55
N LEU A 37 17.14 -2.36 16.05
CA LEU A 37 17.01 -3.75 16.50
C LEU A 37 17.62 -4.75 15.53
N ASP A 38 17.82 -4.36 14.27
CA ASP A 38 18.35 -5.24 13.22
C ASP A 38 19.78 -5.71 13.54
N GLY A 39 20.67 -4.78 13.91
CA GLY A 39 22.04 -5.09 14.34
C GLY A 39 22.10 -6.09 15.51
N PRO A 40 21.46 -5.81 16.66
CA PRO A 40 21.39 -6.74 17.79
C PRO A 40 20.72 -8.07 17.49
N SER A 41 19.80 -8.12 16.50
CA SER A 41 19.11 -9.37 16.14
C SER A 41 19.99 -10.33 15.33
N GLY A 42 21.14 -9.86 14.81
CA GLY A 42 22.03 -10.66 13.97
C GLY A 42 21.51 -10.87 12.54
N GLN A 43 20.43 -10.19 12.16
CA GLN A 43 19.83 -10.25 10.82
C GLN A 43 20.29 -9.10 9.92
N SER A 44 21.16 -8.21 10.42
CA SER A 44 21.49 -7.00 9.68
C SER A 44 22.13 -7.24 8.33
N THR A 45 21.39 -6.88 7.28
CA THR A 45 21.87 -6.95 5.91
C THR A 45 22.39 -5.58 5.44
N PRO A 46 23.37 -5.57 4.51
CA PRO A 46 23.81 -4.34 3.84
C PRO A 46 22.67 -3.53 3.21
N PHE A 47 21.61 -4.21 2.75
CA PHE A 47 20.44 -3.54 2.20
C PHE A 47 19.70 -2.73 3.27
N ASP A 48 19.47 -3.31 4.45
CA ASP A 48 18.74 -2.67 5.54
C ASP A 48 19.51 -1.49 6.13
N GLN A 49 20.82 -1.64 6.27
CA GLN A 49 21.71 -0.57 6.76
C GLN A 49 21.63 0.70 5.90
N LEU A 50 21.38 0.56 4.60
CA LEU A 50 21.20 1.69 3.70
C LEU A 50 19.73 2.13 3.62
N MET A 51 18.81 1.19 3.50
CA MET A 51 17.41 1.49 3.21
C MET A 51 16.62 1.94 4.43
N TYR A 52 16.89 1.43 5.64
CA TYR A 52 16.16 1.86 6.84
C TYR A 52 16.37 3.34 7.16
N PRO A 53 17.61 3.88 7.15
CA PRO A 53 17.82 5.32 7.31
C PRO A 53 17.19 6.12 6.16
N ALA A 54 17.35 5.67 4.91
CA ALA A 54 16.82 6.36 3.73
C ALA A 54 15.28 6.45 3.76
N MET A 55 14.60 5.35 4.10
CA MET A 55 13.15 5.30 4.22
C MET A 55 12.66 6.11 5.42
N THR A 56 13.35 6.07 6.56
CA THR A 56 13.03 6.91 7.72
C THR A 56 13.05 8.39 7.35
N VAL A 57 14.16 8.86 6.77
CA VAL A 57 14.30 10.26 6.35
C VAL A 57 13.27 10.60 5.29
N GLY A 58 13.09 9.75 4.27
CA GLY A 58 12.14 9.97 3.19
C GLY A 58 10.69 10.10 3.68
N ILE A 59 10.25 9.23 4.60
CA ILE A 59 8.90 9.25 5.18
C ILE A 59 8.69 10.51 6.02
N LEU A 60 9.64 10.86 6.89
CA LEU A 60 9.52 12.08 7.71
C LEU A 60 9.50 13.34 6.84
N LEU A 61 10.29 13.38 5.75
CA LEU A 61 10.29 14.48 4.80
C LEU A 61 8.93 14.57 4.07
N LEU A 62 8.39 13.43 3.63
CA LEU A 62 7.05 13.36 3.04
C LEU A 62 5.96 13.80 4.03
N GLU A 63 6.07 13.44 5.30
CA GLU A 63 5.14 13.87 6.36
C GLU A 63 5.16 15.40 6.53
N VAL A 64 6.34 16.00 6.62
CA VAL A 64 6.50 17.47 6.71
C VAL A 64 5.96 18.16 5.46
N LEU A 65 6.24 17.62 4.27
CA LEU A 65 5.73 18.16 3.01
C LEU A 65 4.20 18.05 2.93
N LEU A 66 3.63 16.93 3.37
CA LEU A 66 2.18 16.71 3.38
C LEU A 66 1.48 17.66 4.36
N TRP A 67 2.13 17.96 5.48
CA TRP A 67 1.64 18.92 6.45
C TRP A 67 1.66 20.36 5.90
N ARG A 68 2.75 20.75 5.23
CA ARG A 68 2.93 22.13 4.73
C ARG A 68 2.26 22.43 3.39
N LEU A 69 2.16 21.45 2.50
CA LEU A 69 1.72 21.63 1.11
C LEU A 69 0.46 20.79 0.83
N PRO A 70 -0.71 21.21 1.33
CA PRO A 70 -1.95 20.45 1.17
C PRO A 70 -2.37 20.29 -0.31
N ALA A 71 -1.98 21.22 -1.17
CA ALA A 71 -2.32 21.22 -2.60
C ALA A 71 -1.63 20.09 -3.40
N VAL A 72 -0.57 19.46 -2.88
CA VAL A 72 0.18 18.40 -3.57
C VAL A 72 0.00 17.02 -2.91
N THR A 73 -1.05 16.85 -2.09
CA THR A 73 -1.34 15.62 -1.34
C THR A 73 -1.30 14.38 -2.26
N ASN A 74 -2.01 14.39 -3.38
CA ASN A 74 -2.07 13.25 -4.29
C ASN A 74 -0.70 12.88 -4.89
N LEU A 75 0.15 13.87 -5.15
CA LEU A 75 1.51 13.64 -5.65
C LEU A 75 2.35 12.98 -4.56
N LEU A 76 2.36 13.54 -3.34
CA LEU A 76 3.14 13.02 -2.22
C LEU A 76 2.74 11.59 -1.83
N LEU A 77 1.44 11.31 -1.83
CA LEU A 77 0.93 9.96 -1.60
C LEU A 77 1.36 9.01 -2.73
N SER A 78 1.37 9.45 -3.99
CA SER A 78 1.83 8.63 -5.10
C SER A 78 3.33 8.34 -4.98
N THR A 79 4.12 9.34 -4.60
CA THR A 79 5.56 9.17 -4.29
C THR A 79 5.76 8.17 -3.16
N LEU A 80 4.98 8.24 -2.08
CA LEU A 80 5.04 7.28 -0.98
C LEU A 80 4.79 5.85 -1.46
N VAL A 81 3.72 5.62 -2.24
CA VAL A 81 3.39 4.29 -2.79
C VAL A 81 4.50 3.79 -3.70
N ILE A 82 5.07 4.65 -4.55
CA ILE A 82 6.18 4.30 -5.45
C ILE A 82 7.42 3.91 -4.63
N SER A 83 7.82 4.74 -3.67
CA SER A 83 8.99 4.50 -2.81
C SER A 83 8.85 3.19 -2.03
N MET A 84 7.68 2.94 -1.44
CA MET A 84 7.40 1.67 -0.73
C MET A 84 7.44 0.48 -1.69
N SER A 85 6.86 0.60 -2.88
CA SER A 85 6.91 -0.47 -3.90
C SER A 85 8.35 -0.79 -4.30
N PHE A 86 9.19 0.23 -4.52
CA PHE A 86 10.61 0.03 -4.82
C PHE A 86 11.36 -0.60 -3.65
N PHE A 87 11.08 -0.17 -2.43
CA PHE A 87 11.69 -0.75 -1.24
C PHE A 87 11.34 -2.25 -1.11
N PHE A 88 10.06 -2.62 -1.15
CA PHE A 88 9.64 -4.02 -1.00
C PHE A 88 10.12 -4.90 -2.16
N LEU A 89 10.04 -4.41 -3.39
CA LEU A 89 10.50 -5.16 -4.56
C LEU A 89 12.03 -5.30 -4.55
N GLY A 90 12.74 -4.23 -4.22
CA GLY A 90 14.19 -4.21 -4.08
C GLY A 90 14.66 -5.17 -2.99
N LYS A 91 14.01 -5.18 -1.82
CA LYS A 91 14.31 -6.13 -0.74
C LYS A 91 14.04 -7.57 -1.19
N LEU A 92 12.92 -7.84 -1.87
CA LEU A 92 12.61 -9.18 -2.37
C LEU A 92 13.70 -9.69 -3.33
N ILE A 93 14.11 -8.88 -4.32
CA ILE A 93 15.19 -9.23 -5.24
C ILE A 93 16.51 -9.43 -4.48
N TYR A 94 16.80 -8.55 -3.51
CA TYR A 94 18.00 -8.67 -2.69
C TYR A 94 18.04 -9.99 -1.93
N ILE A 95 16.96 -10.33 -1.22
CA ILE A 95 16.85 -11.57 -0.44
C ILE A 95 17.00 -12.82 -1.32
N LEU A 96 16.41 -12.82 -2.52
CA LEU A 96 16.39 -14.00 -3.38
C LEU A 96 17.67 -14.22 -4.17
N ASP A 97 18.31 -13.15 -4.67
CA ASP A 97 19.38 -13.26 -5.67
C ASP A 97 20.74 -12.70 -5.20
N LEU A 98 20.76 -11.77 -4.23
CA LEU A 98 21.97 -11.01 -3.86
C LEU A 98 22.44 -11.27 -2.43
N MET A 99 21.58 -11.86 -1.59
CA MET A 99 21.87 -12.06 -0.17
C MET A 99 22.92 -13.17 0.03
N PRO A 100 23.93 -12.96 0.89
CA PRO A 100 24.89 -14.00 1.22
C PRO A 100 24.21 -15.22 1.84
N GLY A 101 24.62 -16.43 1.47
CA GLY A 101 24.04 -17.69 1.95
C GLY A 101 24.22 -17.99 3.45
N THR A 102 24.80 -17.07 4.21
CA THR A 102 24.89 -17.11 5.69
C THR A 102 23.59 -16.68 6.37
N PHE A 103 22.71 -15.98 5.67
CA PHE A 103 21.45 -15.47 6.20
C PHE A 103 20.26 -16.38 5.85
N SER A 104 19.26 -16.39 6.72
CA SER A 104 18.02 -17.14 6.48
C SER A 104 17.07 -16.32 5.62
N VAL A 105 16.92 -16.72 4.36
CA VAL A 105 15.95 -16.14 3.39
C VAL A 105 14.55 -16.02 3.99
N GLN A 106 14.11 -17.03 4.73
CA GLN A 106 12.77 -17.07 5.30
C GLN A 106 12.56 -16.04 6.41
N ALA A 107 13.56 -15.84 7.27
CA ALA A 107 13.48 -14.87 8.36
C ALA A 107 13.36 -13.45 7.79
N GLU A 108 14.20 -13.13 6.82
CA GLU A 108 14.20 -11.85 6.09
C GLU A 108 12.88 -11.59 5.34
N MET A 109 12.31 -12.62 4.74
CA MET A 109 10.99 -12.54 4.11
C MET A 109 9.91 -12.18 5.13
N THR A 110 9.92 -12.79 6.32
CA THR A 110 8.90 -12.49 7.35
C THR A 110 9.06 -11.10 7.95
N GLU A 111 10.28 -10.59 8.08
CA GLU A 111 10.53 -9.25 8.61
C GLU A 111 9.95 -8.16 7.70
N THR A 112 10.26 -8.21 6.41
CA THR A 112 9.94 -7.11 5.51
C THR A 112 8.58 -7.29 4.82
N LEU A 113 8.21 -8.51 4.44
CA LEU A 113 7.02 -8.73 3.60
C LEU A 113 5.70 -8.70 4.39
N PHE A 114 5.74 -8.78 5.73
CA PHE A 114 4.57 -8.57 6.59
C PHE A 114 3.97 -7.17 6.45
N TRP A 115 4.72 -6.21 5.92
CA TRP A 115 4.27 -4.83 5.72
C TRP A 115 3.62 -4.59 4.36
N VAL A 116 3.65 -5.57 3.42
CA VAL A 116 3.01 -5.46 2.11
C VAL A 116 1.50 -5.14 2.18
N PRO A 117 0.70 -5.70 3.12
CA PRO A 117 -0.70 -5.30 3.29
C PRO A 117 -0.92 -3.80 3.54
N VAL A 118 0.04 -3.11 4.16
CA VAL A 118 -0.05 -1.65 4.36
C VAL A 118 -0.02 -0.90 3.03
N LEU A 119 0.76 -1.39 2.06
CA LEU A 119 0.78 -0.87 0.69
C LEU A 119 -0.61 -0.99 0.03
N TYR A 120 -1.34 -2.09 0.28
CA TYR A 120 -2.71 -2.26 -0.22
C TYR A 120 -3.67 -1.22 0.36
N VAL A 121 -3.60 -1.00 1.66
CA VAL A 121 -4.46 -0.01 2.32
C VAL A 121 -4.21 1.38 1.72
N LEU A 122 -2.93 1.78 1.58
CA LEU A 122 -2.57 3.06 1.00
C LEU A 122 -2.98 3.19 -0.47
N SER A 123 -2.84 2.13 -1.27
CA SER A 123 -3.07 2.19 -2.72
C SER A 123 -4.55 2.10 -3.11
N PHE A 124 -5.37 1.37 -2.35
CA PHE A 124 -6.77 1.10 -2.69
C PHE A 124 -7.77 1.93 -1.89
N PHE A 125 -7.44 2.36 -0.66
CA PHE A 125 -8.40 3.05 0.20
C PHE A 125 -8.34 4.58 0.07
N VAL A 126 -7.23 5.16 -0.40
CA VAL A 126 -7.16 6.60 -0.66
C VAL A 126 -7.91 6.92 -1.98
N PRO A 127 -8.98 7.74 -1.93
CA PRO A 127 -9.72 8.15 -3.12
C PRO A 127 -8.88 9.07 -4.03
N ASP A 128 -9.23 9.12 -5.32
CA ASP A 128 -8.67 10.02 -6.33
C ASP A 128 -7.18 9.83 -6.72
N MET A 129 -6.53 8.79 -6.21
CA MET A 129 -5.19 8.41 -6.67
C MET A 129 -5.24 7.62 -7.99
N ARG A 130 -5.43 8.34 -9.11
CA ARG A 130 -5.44 7.75 -10.47
C ARG A 130 -4.21 6.89 -10.76
N LEU A 131 -3.07 7.22 -10.17
CA LEU A 131 -1.80 6.51 -10.36
C LEU A 131 -1.56 5.37 -9.36
N ALA A 132 -2.12 5.41 -8.15
CA ALA A 132 -1.81 4.41 -7.13
C ALA A 132 -2.24 2.99 -7.52
N ARG A 133 -3.39 2.85 -8.18
CA ARG A 133 -3.91 1.56 -8.63
C ARG A 133 -3.01 0.88 -9.68
N PRO A 134 -2.64 1.53 -10.81
CA PRO A 134 -1.74 0.90 -11.76
C PRO A 134 -0.34 0.66 -11.17
N ILE A 135 0.15 1.52 -10.26
CA ILE A 135 1.44 1.28 -9.58
C ILE A 135 1.37 0.03 -8.70
N ALA A 136 0.31 -0.12 -7.91
CA ALA A 136 0.12 -1.31 -7.09
C ALA A 136 0.00 -2.56 -7.97
N ALA A 137 -0.78 -2.50 -9.05
CA ALA A 137 -0.88 -3.61 -10.01
C ALA A 137 0.49 -3.98 -10.61
N LEU A 138 1.29 -3.00 -11.05
CA LEU A 138 2.64 -3.20 -11.55
C LEU A 138 3.55 -3.84 -10.50
N PHE A 139 3.50 -3.35 -9.25
CA PHE A 139 4.23 -3.93 -8.14
C PHE A 139 3.87 -5.41 -7.94
N PHE A 140 2.58 -5.77 -7.91
CA PHE A 140 2.16 -7.16 -7.75
C PHE A 140 2.58 -8.04 -8.93
N SER A 141 2.42 -7.54 -10.16
CA SER A 141 2.90 -8.26 -11.34
C SER A 141 4.41 -8.49 -11.28
N SER A 142 5.17 -7.53 -10.75
CA SER A 142 6.62 -7.64 -10.58
C SER A 142 6.99 -8.66 -9.49
N VAL A 143 6.32 -8.61 -8.33
CA VAL A 143 6.51 -9.60 -7.25
C VAL A 143 6.20 -11.01 -7.74
N LEU A 144 5.09 -11.18 -8.46
CA LEU A 144 4.71 -12.47 -9.04
C LEU A 144 5.75 -12.94 -10.07
N LEU A 145 6.20 -12.05 -10.95
CA LEU A 145 7.21 -12.36 -11.95
C LEU A 145 8.53 -12.80 -11.31
N VAL A 146 9.03 -12.05 -10.33
CA VAL A 146 10.25 -12.40 -9.58
C VAL A 146 10.07 -13.77 -8.89
N SER A 147 8.92 -14.00 -8.26
CA SER A 147 8.62 -15.29 -7.61
C SER A 147 8.62 -16.45 -8.59
N VAL A 148 7.99 -16.29 -9.76
CA VAL A 148 7.95 -17.32 -10.80
C VAL A 148 9.34 -17.59 -11.37
N LEU A 149 10.12 -16.54 -11.65
CA LEU A 149 11.49 -16.69 -12.14
C LEU A 149 12.36 -17.45 -11.13
N TYR A 150 12.23 -17.15 -9.84
CA TYR A 150 12.94 -17.86 -8.78
C TYR A 150 12.57 -19.35 -8.74
N VAL A 151 11.27 -19.66 -8.80
CA VAL A 151 10.78 -21.05 -8.81
C VAL A 151 11.25 -21.80 -10.06
N LEU A 152 11.28 -21.16 -11.23
CA LEU A 152 11.77 -21.80 -12.45
C LEU A 152 13.27 -22.12 -12.38
N GLN A 153 14.06 -21.28 -11.72
CA GLN A 153 15.50 -21.49 -11.56
C GLN A 153 15.84 -22.52 -10.48
N HIS A 154 15.12 -22.52 -9.36
CA HIS A 154 15.51 -23.25 -8.14
C HIS A 154 14.47 -24.25 -7.64
N GLY A 155 13.27 -24.32 -8.22
CA GLY A 155 12.11 -25.02 -7.66
C GLY A 155 12.23 -26.54 -7.56
N MET A 156 13.16 -27.16 -8.30
CA MET A 156 13.40 -28.61 -8.20
C MET A 156 14.43 -28.97 -7.11
N ASN A 157 15.09 -27.99 -6.51
CA ASN A 157 16.13 -28.21 -5.52
C ASN A 157 15.52 -28.20 -4.11
N ARG A 158 15.53 -29.36 -3.45
CA ARG A 158 15.04 -29.55 -2.07
C ARG A 158 15.50 -28.51 -1.03
N PRO A 159 16.75 -28.00 -1.02
CA PRO A 159 17.15 -26.99 -0.05
C PRO A 159 16.38 -25.67 -0.15
N PHE A 160 15.72 -25.38 -1.28
CA PHE A 160 14.95 -24.14 -1.48
C PHE A 160 13.44 -24.34 -1.36
N ALA A 161 12.98 -25.56 -1.03
CA ALA A 161 11.55 -25.86 -0.94
C ALA A 161 10.80 -24.94 0.02
N GLY A 162 11.43 -24.56 1.14
CA GLY A 162 10.82 -23.64 2.10
C GLY A 162 10.73 -22.19 1.59
N VAL A 163 11.65 -21.74 0.73
CA VAL A 163 11.57 -20.41 0.08
C VAL A 163 10.46 -20.41 -0.96
N VAL A 164 10.36 -21.47 -1.77
CA VAL A 164 9.27 -21.65 -2.73
C VAL A 164 7.91 -21.66 -2.03
N PHE A 165 7.81 -22.32 -0.87
CA PHE A 165 6.60 -22.31 -0.05
C PHE A 165 6.25 -20.90 0.44
N ALA A 166 7.21 -20.16 1.01
CA ALA A 166 6.99 -18.78 1.47
C ALA A 166 6.59 -17.84 0.32
N LEU A 167 7.19 -17.99 -0.87
CA LEU A 167 6.79 -17.24 -2.06
C LEU A 167 5.37 -17.59 -2.51
N ALA A 168 4.97 -18.86 -2.44
CA ALA A 168 3.61 -19.27 -2.76
C ALA A 168 2.60 -18.64 -1.79
N GLU A 169 2.87 -18.67 -0.48
CA GLU A 169 2.03 -18.03 0.54
C GLU A 169 1.93 -16.51 0.34
N LEU A 170 3.05 -15.84 0.06
CA LEU A 170 3.07 -14.40 -0.24
C LEU A 170 2.17 -14.07 -1.44
N ASN A 171 2.30 -14.80 -2.54
CA ASN A 171 1.51 -14.55 -3.74
C ASN A 171 0.03 -14.88 -3.53
N LEU A 172 -0.29 -15.95 -2.81
CA LEU A 172 -1.67 -16.27 -2.43
C LEU A 172 -2.28 -15.18 -1.57
N ALA A 173 -1.58 -14.73 -0.53
CA ALA A 173 -2.02 -13.63 0.33
C ALA A 173 -2.27 -12.35 -0.48
N ASN A 174 -1.35 -12.02 -1.40
CA ASN A 174 -1.48 -10.86 -2.28
C ASN A 174 -2.70 -10.97 -3.22
N LEU A 175 -2.95 -12.14 -3.81
CA LEU A 175 -4.13 -12.37 -4.65
C LEU A 175 -5.43 -12.27 -3.84
N THR A 176 -5.45 -12.82 -2.64
CA THR A 176 -6.60 -12.71 -1.74
C THR A 176 -6.87 -11.25 -1.36
N LEU A 177 -5.85 -10.50 -0.97
CA LEU A 177 -5.96 -9.07 -0.64
C LEU A 177 -6.43 -8.25 -1.85
N LEU A 178 -5.90 -8.53 -3.04
CA LEU A 178 -6.30 -7.86 -4.28
C LEU A 178 -7.78 -8.15 -4.60
N SER A 179 -8.20 -9.41 -4.48
CA SER A 179 -9.58 -9.83 -4.67
C SER A 179 -10.53 -9.12 -3.69
N LEU A 180 -10.20 -9.14 -2.39
CA LEU A 180 -10.96 -8.47 -1.35
C LEU A 180 -11.04 -6.96 -1.56
N ALA A 181 -9.93 -6.30 -1.91
CA ALA A 181 -9.90 -4.87 -2.20
C ALA A 181 -10.81 -4.52 -3.38
N ASN A 182 -10.77 -5.31 -4.47
CA ASN A 182 -11.62 -5.10 -5.63
C ASN A 182 -13.11 -5.32 -5.32
N THR A 183 -13.44 -6.36 -4.56
CA THR A 183 -14.82 -6.62 -4.12
C THR A 183 -15.33 -5.52 -3.20
N PHE A 184 -14.51 -5.08 -2.24
CA PHE A 184 -14.85 -4.01 -1.30
C PHE A 184 -15.08 -2.67 -2.02
N LEU A 185 -14.21 -2.32 -2.98
CA LEU A 185 -14.40 -1.14 -3.81
C LEU A 185 -15.69 -1.22 -4.63
N SER A 186 -15.97 -2.38 -5.23
CA SER A 186 -17.21 -2.61 -5.98
C SER A 186 -18.46 -2.49 -5.10
N PHE A 187 -18.38 -2.96 -3.85
CA PHE A 187 -19.46 -2.83 -2.87
C PHE A 187 -19.70 -1.38 -2.49
N LYS A 188 -18.62 -0.63 -2.16
CA LYS A 188 -18.70 0.80 -1.84
C LYS A 188 -19.33 1.60 -2.97
N ASP A 189 -18.91 1.35 -4.21
CA ASP A 189 -19.46 2.05 -5.38
C ASP A 189 -20.96 1.77 -5.58
N ARG A 190 -21.42 0.55 -5.28
CA ARG A 190 -22.85 0.21 -5.31
C ARG A 190 -23.63 0.89 -4.19
N LEU A 191 -23.06 0.94 -2.98
CA LEU A 191 -23.70 1.59 -1.83
C LEU A 191 -23.90 3.09 -2.08
N VAL A 192 -22.85 3.78 -2.53
CA VAL A 192 -22.91 5.21 -2.86
C VAL A 192 -23.94 5.50 -3.95
N ARG A 193 -24.06 4.63 -4.97
CA ARG A 193 -25.10 4.77 -6.00
C ARG A 193 -26.51 4.58 -5.42
N SER A 194 -26.69 3.61 -4.51
CA SER A 194 -27.97 3.36 -3.86
C SER A 194 -28.39 4.53 -2.98
N GLU A 195 -27.46 5.11 -2.22
CA GLU A 195 -27.73 6.30 -1.39
C GLU A 195 -28.11 7.50 -2.25
N ALA A 196 -27.38 7.75 -3.34
CA ALA A 196 -27.70 8.84 -4.27
C ALA A 196 -29.08 8.67 -4.93
N GLN A 197 -29.48 7.43 -5.24
CA GLN A 197 -30.83 7.14 -5.77
C GLN A 197 -31.91 7.41 -4.70
N ALA A 198 -31.68 7.00 -3.46
CA ALA A 198 -32.60 7.24 -2.36
C ALA A 198 -32.81 8.74 -2.09
N GLU A 199 -31.73 9.53 -2.07
CA GLU A 199 -31.81 11.00 -1.94
C GLU A 199 -32.59 11.65 -3.08
N THR A 200 -32.39 11.17 -4.32
CA THR A 200 -33.12 11.69 -5.49
C THR A 200 -34.62 11.39 -5.39
N LEU A 201 -34.98 10.18 -4.97
CA LEU A 201 -36.38 9.81 -4.77
C LEU A 201 -37.05 10.60 -3.64
N GLN A 202 -36.32 10.87 -2.55
CA GLN A 202 -36.81 11.73 -1.48
C GLN A 202 -37.08 13.16 -1.99
N GLN A 203 -36.15 13.74 -2.74
CA GLN A 203 -36.32 15.08 -3.32
C GLN A 203 -37.54 15.15 -4.24
N LEU A 204 -37.75 14.13 -5.08
CA LEU A 204 -38.93 14.05 -5.94
C LEU A 204 -40.23 13.97 -5.12
N ALA A 205 -40.28 13.10 -4.12
CA ALA A 205 -41.45 12.98 -3.23
C ALA A 205 -41.77 14.30 -2.51
N TYR A 206 -40.77 15.01 -2.00
CA TYR A 206 -40.97 16.33 -1.38
C TYR A 206 -41.45 17.39 -2.39
N SER A 207 -40.92 17.39 -3.61
CA SER A 207 -41.37 18.33 -4.65
C SER A 207 -42.80 18.06 -5.10
N ASP A 208 -43.22 16.80 -5.16
CA ASP A 208 -44.58 16.40 -5.56
C ASP A 208 -45.61 16.80 -4.49
N LEU A 209 -45.23 16.73 -3.20
CA LEU A 209 -46.05 17.23 -2.08
C LEU A 209 -46.19 18.76 -2.06
N LEU A 210 -45.21 19.51 -2.58
CA LEU A 210 -45.25 20.99 -2.65
C LEU A 210 -46.06 21.51 -3.84
N ILE A 211 -46.18 20.74 -4.92
CA ILE A 211 -46.94 21.14 -6.12
C ILE A 211 -48.45 20.86 -5.95
N ARG A 212 -48.83 19.98 -5.01
CA ARG A 212 -50.22 19.53 -4.83
C ARG A 212 -51.03 20.30 -3.77
N ASN A 213 -50.44 21.33 -3.16
CA ASN A 213 -51.12 22.30 -2.28
C ASN A 213 -51.21 23.66 -2.98
#